data_AF-A0A357EHC7-F1
#
_entry.id   AF-A0A357EHC7-F1
#
_cell.length_a   1.000
_cell.length_b   1.000
_cell.length_c   1.000
_cell.angle_alpha   90.00
_cell.angle_beta   90.00
_cell.angle_gamma   90.00
#
_symmetry.space_group_name_H-M   'P 1'
#
loop_
_entity.id
_entity.type
_entity.pdbx_description
1 polymer ?
#
loop_
_entity_poly.entity_id
_entity_poly.type
_entity_poly.pdbx_seq_one_letter_code
_entity_poly.pdbx_strand_id
1 'polypeptide(L)'
;MKHLFTMSAQYLALALLVGSTGFGTSGCTDTGSIDPGPQLASLSVSDASLQPPFSSDTTGYTVDLSGTQQDVTISATKSDPSDVLSGAVTAPSGQVTGQVMVQAPGPGSTKDVSLTITSSDGRAKIYTITLRAITLSEDNSLKALTVLPGTLSPAFSAGTQDYTVNVASIVTDVTVVATKSDPNAVLSGDLTNEGRATLKLDGPGTTKLVSLIVTAPNGTSRTYTIAIRRARPSSDDVLADLTVTPGSLDPAFSSDTLSYRVTVASDVERVSISATKSDPNAVLSALGSIIAAAGTQTGQISVPLTGRRTEMDLTVTAQDGVTTRSYTIFIRSRR
;
A
#
# COMPACT_ATOMS: atom_id res chain seq x y z
N MET A 1 9.00 -19.61 -33.37
CA MET A 1 8.82 -18.16 -33.60
C MET A 1 8.96 -17.43 -32.27
N LYS A 2 9.67 -16.29 -32.32
CA LYS A 2 9.95 -15.32 -31.25
C LYS A 2 11.05 -15.69 -30.23
N HIS A 3 12.10 -14.88 -30.32
CA HIS A 3 13.35 -14.88 -29.59
C HIS A 3 13.19 -14.35 -28.16
N LEU A 4 13.89 -14.97 -27.20
CA LEU A 4 14.27 -14.32 -25.94
C LEU A 4 15.79 -14.12 -25.95
N PHE A 5 16.21 -12.86 -25.81
CA PHE A 5 17.60 -12.46 -25.61
C PHE A 5 17.93 -12.52 -24.12
N THR A 6 18.96 -13.28 -23.77
CA THR A 6 19.63 -13.24 -22.47
C THR A 6 21.05 -12.72 -22.73
N MET A 7 21.46 -11.63 -22.07
CA MET A 7 22.83 -11.13 -22.13
C MET A 7 23.38 -11.11 -20.70
N SER A 8 24.23 -12.08 -20.39
CA SER A 8 25.25 -11.97 -19.34
C SER A 8 26.57 -11.62 -20.05
N ALA A 9 27.28 -10.61 -19.55
CA ALA A 9 28.61 -10.25 -20.03
C ALA A 9 29.60 -10.37 -18.86
N GLN A 10 30.37 -11.46 -18.88
CA GLN A 10 31.61 -11.62 -18.11
C GLN A 10 32.76 -11.13 -19.01
N TYR A 11 33.58 -10.20 -18.51
CA TYR A 11 34.78 -9.76 -19.22
C TYR A 11 35.97 -10.64 -18.86
N LEU A 12 36.54 -11.27 -19.91
CA LEU A 12 37.76 -12.06 -19.91
C LEU A 12 38.95 -11.12 -20.16
N ALA A 13 39.95 -11.13 -19.28
CA ALA A 13 41.18 -10.35 -19.44
C ALA A 13 42.11 -11.03 -20.46
N LEU A 14 42.46 -10.32 -21.53
CA LEU A 14 43.41 -10.76 -22.55
C LEU A 14 44.77 -10.07 -22.30
N ALA A 15 45.77 -10.86 -21.92
CA ALA A 15 47.17 -10.41 -21.86
C ALA A 15 47.78 -10.47 -23.26
N LEU A 16 48.31 -9.35 -23.75
CA LEU A 16 49.15 -9.31 -24.95
C LEU A 16 50.53 -8.75 -24.57
N LEU A 17 51.55 -9.59 -24.75
CA LEU A 17 52.96 -9.24 -24.62
C LEU A 17 53.52 -9.03 -26.03
N VAL A 18 54.01 -7.83 -26.34
CA VAL A 18 54.94 -7.61 -27.47
C VAL A 18 55.96 -6.56 -27.05
N GLY A 19 57.24 -6.93 -27.09
CA GLY A 19 58.35 -6.00 -26.93
C GLY A 19 58.90 -5.52 -28.27
N SER A 20 59.48 -4.33 -28.30
CA SER A 20 60.87 -4.09 -28.75
C SER A 20 61.20 -2.60 -28.90
N THR A 21 62.40 -2.26 -28.41
CA THR A 21 63.36 -1.22 -28.83
C THR A 21 62.93 0.26 -28.95
N GLY A 22 63.70 1.09 -28.25
CA GLY A 22 63.48 2.53 -28.16
C GLY A 22 63.96 3.37 -29.36
N PHE A 23 63.49 4.61 -29.34
CA PHE A 23 64.14 5.77 -29.93
C PHE A 23 64.06 6.91 -28.92
N GLY A 24 65.22 7.47 -28.59
CA GLY A 24 65.31 8.70 -27.83
C GLY A 24 64.73 9.85 -28.65
N THR A 25 63.73 10.50 -28.08
CA THR A 25 63.50 11.92 -28.32
C THR A 25 63.36 12.55 -26.95
N SER A 26 64.33 13.39 -26.62
CA SER A 26 64.31 14.27 -25.45
C SER A 26 63.21 15.31 -25.67
N GLY A 27 61.96 14.90 -25.48
CA GLY A 27 60.83 15.81 -25.36
C GLY A 27 60.62 16.07 -23.88
N CYS A 28 60.91 17.29 -23.42
CA CYS A 28 60.41 17.77 -22.15
C CYS A 28 58.88 17.68 -22.20
N THR A 29 58.30 16.63 -21.65
CA THR A 29 56.90 16.66 -21.23
C THR A 29 56.85 17.51 -19.97
N ASP A 30 56.93 18.82 -20.16
CA ASP A 30 56.41 19.78 -19.21
C ASP A 30 54.88 19.74 -19.32
N THR A 31 54.30 18.59 -18.95
CA THR A 31 53.00 18.62 -18.32
C THR A 31 53.30 19.12 -16.92
N GLY A 32 53.36 20.44 -16.76
CA GLY A 32 53.38 21.08 -15.45
C GLY A 32 52.18 20.56 -14.69
N SER A 33 52.39 19.46 -13.96
CA SER A 33 51.44 18.93 -13.00
C SER A 33 51.41 20.01 -11.94
N ILE A 34 50.45 20.93 -12.07
CA ILE A 34 50.22 21.95 -11.07
C ILE A 34 49.96 21.18 -9.80
N ASP A 35 50.92 21.22 -8.88
CA ASP A 35 50.78 20.62 -7.57
C ASP A 35 49.55 21.28 -6.93
N PRO A 36 48.49 20.51 -6.68
CA PRO A 36 47.20 21.06 -6.27
C PRO A 36 47.21 21.54 -4.80
N GLY A 37 48.39 21.56 -4.17
CA GLY A 37 48.60 21.93 -2.78
C GLY A 37 48.25 20.80 -1.82
N PRO A 38 48.34 21.05 -0.50
CA PRO A 38 48.01 20.05 0.49
C PRO A 38 46.51 19.69 0.43
N GLN A 39 46.20 18.39 0.41
CA GLN A 39 44.84 17.88 0.26
C GLN A 39 44.52 16.74 1.23
N LEU A 40 43.23 16.60 1.58
CA LEU A 40 42.75 15.39 2.24
C LEU A 40 42.52 14.28 1.21
N ALA A 41 42.82 13.05 1.58
CA ALA A 41 42.38 11.83 0.89
C ALA A 41 40.98 11.40 1.33
N SER A 42 40.58 11.75 2.56
CA SER A 42 39.22 11.49 3.05
C SER A 42 38.83 12.47 4.14
N LEU A 43 37.52 12.69 4.26
CA LEU A 43 36.87 13.36 5.37
C LEU A 43 35.57 12.61 5.65
N SER A 44 35.27 12.32 6.91
CA SER A 44 34.02 11.66 7.32
C SER A 44 33.56 12.13 8.69
N VAL A 45 32.25 11.97 8.94
CA VAL A 45 31.61 12.21 10.23
C VAL A 45 30.85 10.94 10.62
N SER A 46 30.97 10.50 11.87
CA SER A 46 30.27 9.32 12.37
C SER A 46 28.76 9.46 12.25
N ASP A 47 28.08 8.41 11.76
CA ASP A 47 26.62 8.31 11.67
C ASP A 47 25.91 9.44 10.91
N ALA A 48 26.65 10.16 10.06
CA ALA A 48 26.12 11.23 9.22
C ALA A 48 26.90 11.30 7.89
N SER A 49 26.33 12.00 6.92
CA SER A 49 26.95 12.18 5.60
C SER A 49 27.35 13.62 5.37
N LEU A 50 28.49 13.82 4.72
CA LEU A 50 28.90 15.14 4.23
C LEU A 50 28.00 15.55 3.06
N GLN A 51 27.57 16.80 3.07
CA GLN A 51 26.88 17.44 1.95
C GLN A 51 27.70 18.65 1.51
N PRO A 52 28.24 18.66 0.28
CA PRO A 52 28.24 17.56 -0.71
C PRO A 52 29.09 16.36 -0.25
N PRO A 53 29.00 15.20 -0.92
CA PRO A 53 29.95 14.10 -0.72
C PRO A 53 31.40 14.59 -0.86
N PHE A 54 32.32 13.96 -0.12
CA PHE A 54 33.71 14.39 -0.05
C PHE A 54 34.37 14.52 -1.43
N SER A 55 35.06 15.65 -1.63
CA SER A 55 35.96 15.91 -2.75
C SER A 55 37.13 16.74 -2.24
N SER A 56 38.36 16.39 -2.61
CA SER A 56 39.57 17.05 -2.10
C SER A 56 39.69 18.54 -2.52
N ASP A 57 38.92 18.97 -3.52
CA ASP A 57 38.85 20.37 -3.95
C ASP A 57 37.73 21.16 -3.25
N THR A 58 36.78 20.48 -2.61
CA THR A 58 35.71 21.11 -1.84
C THR A 58 36.18 21.38 -0.41
N THR A 59 36.12 22.65 0.00
CA THR A 59 36.58 23.12 1.32
C THR A 59 35.45 23.39 2.31
N GLY A 60 34.19 23.36 1.89
CA GLY A 60 33.02 23.60 2.73
C GLY A 60 32.03 22.44 2.68
N TYR A 61 31.66 21.92 3.86
CA TYR A 61 30.72 20.83 4.01
C TYR A 61 29.67 21.15 5.06
N THR A 62 28.44 20.75 4.83
CA THR A 62 27.38 20.71 5.84
C THR A 62 27.11 19.28 6.27
N VAL A 63 26.80 19.09 7.55
CA VAL A 63 26.39 17.79 8.10
C VAL A 63 25.17 18.02 8.98
N ASP A 64 24.05 17.43 8.57
CA ASP A 64 22.82 17.45 9.35
C ASP A 64 22.87 16.32 10.37
N LEU A 65 22.86 16.71 11.65
CA LEU A 65 22.84 15.82 12.80
C LEU A 65 21.42 15.70 13.32
N SER A 66 20.96 14.47 13.53
CA SER A 66 19.65 14.25 14.18
C SER A 66 19.75 14.64 15.65
N GLY A 67 18.64 15.14 16.22
CA GLY A 67 18.61 15.62 17.61
C GLY A 67 18.95 14.59 18.71
N THR A 68 19.21 13.32 18.36
CA THR A 68 19.66 12.27 19.29
C THR A 68 21.19 12.17 19.40
N GLN A 69 21.95 12.78 18.48
CA GLN A 69 23.41 12.76 18.49
C GLN A 69 23.95 13.81 19.46
N GLN A 70 24.58 13.37 20.55
CA GLN A 70 25.21 14.28 21.51
C GLN A 70 26.67 14.61 21.14
N ASP A 71 27.40 13.63 20.60
CA ASP A 71 28.78 13.79 20.14
C ASP A 71 28.96 13.13 18.76
N VAL A 72 29.82 13.72 17.94
CA VAL A 72 30.21 13.16 16.62
C VAL A 72 31.72 13.09 16.49
N THR A 73 32.21 12.03 15.86
CA THR A 73 33.63 11.89 15.52
C THR A 73 33.87 12.35 14.10
N ILE A 74 34.72 13.37 13.92
CA ILE A 74 35.19 13.80 12.61
C ILE A 74 36.54 13.14 12.38
N SER A 75 36.67 12.43 11.25
CA SER A 75 37.92 11.78 10.83
C SER A 75 38.41 12.37 9.52
N ALA A 76 39.71 12.66 9.43
CA ALA A 76 40.32 13.18 8.21
C ALA A 76 41.65 12.47 7.94
N THR A 77 41.88 12.08 6.69
CA THR A 77 43.13 11.44 6.25
C THR A 77 43.86 12.36 5.27
N LYS A 78 45.13 12.63 5.53
CA LYS A 78 46.00 13.42 4.63
C LYS A 78 46.26 12.63 3.34
N SER A 79 46.34 13.32 2.21
CA SER A 79 46.79 12.71 0.96
C SER A 79 48.30 12.47 0.95
N ASP A 80 49.08 13.44 1.42
CA ASP A 80 50.52 13.31 1.59
C ASP A 80 50.86 13.00 3.06
N PRO A 81 51.60 11.92 3.37
CA PRO A 81 52.02 11.60 4.74
C PRO A 81 52.90 12.66 5.41
N SER A 82 53.59 13.50 4.62
CA SER A 82 54.47 14.57 5.09
C SER A 82 53.74 15.86 5.46
N ASP A 83 52.48 16.02 5.03
CA ASP A 83 51.66 17.16 5.42
C ASP A 83 51.34 17.15 6.93
N VAL A 84 51.05 18.32 7.47
CA VAL A 84 50.62 18.51 8.85
C VAL A 84 49.12 18.77 8.87
N LEU A 85 48.39 17.98 9.67
CA LEU A 85 46.96 18.19 9.94
C LEU A 85 46.83 18.89 11.30
N SER A 86 46.24 20.09 11.30
CA SER A 86 46.10 20.97 12.47
C SER A 86 44.70 21.58 12.57
N GLY A 87 44.43 22.30 13.67
CA GLY A 87 43.11 22.86 13.97
C GLY A 87 42.30 21.93 14.86
N ALA A 88 41.02 21.73 14.55
CA ALA A 88 40.15 20.88 15.37
C ALA A 88 40.50 19.39 15.25
N VAL A 89 40.87 18.91 14.06
CA VAL A 89 41.33 17.53 13.83
C VAL A 89 42.85 17.53 13.82
N THR A 90 43.48 16.63 14.59
CA THR A 90 44.94 16.45 14.59
C THR A 90 45.27 14.98 14.37
N ALA A 91 46.38 14.72 13.66
CA ALA A 91 46.90 13.37 13.46
C ALA A 91 48.07 13.11 14.41
N PRO A 92 48.09 11.97 15.16
CA PRO A 92 49.23 11.60 15.98
C PRO A 92 50.53 11.52 15.18
N SER A 93 51.67 11.72 15.84
CA SER A 93 52.99 11.63 15.19
C SER A 93 53.15 10.29 14.46
N GLY A 94 53.49 10.35 13.17
CA GLY A 94 53.66 9.18 12.31
C GLY A 94 52.36 8.59 11.74
N GLN A 95 51.19 9.19 12.00
CA GLN A 95 49.93 8.79 11.38
C GLN A 95 49.43 9.79 10.34
N VAL A 96 48.77 9.26 9.30
CA VAL A 96 48.15 10.05 8.22
C VAL A 96 46.70 10.42 8.52
N THR A 97 46.07 9.77 9.49
CA THR A 97 44.68 10.00 9.89
C THR A 97 44.63 10.70 11.25
N GLY A 98 43.79 11.72 11.34
CA GLY A 98 43.44 12.38 12.58
C GLY A 98 41.95 12.26 12.89
N GLN A 99 41.61 12.37 14.18
CA GLN A 99 40.23 12.34 14.64
C GLN A 99 40.00 13.37 15.74
N VAL A 100 38.76 13.84 15.85
CA VAL A 100 38.30 14.64 16.99
C VAL A 100 36.85 14.32 17.30
N MET A 101 36.55 14.23 18.59
CA MET A 101 35.19 14.14 19.09
C MET A 101 34.68 15.57 19.32
N VAL A 102 33.57 15.91 18.68
CA VAL A 102 32.95 17.23 18.77
C VAL A 102 31.56 17.08 19.34
N GLN A 103 31.29 17.80 20.43
CA GLN A 103 29.93 17.94 20.95
C GLN A 103 29.05 18.61 19.89
N ALA A 104 27.94 17.96 19.56
CA ALA A 104 26.96 18.47 18.60
C ALA A 104 26.39 19.82 19.06
N PRO A 105 26.06 20.74 18.13
CA PRO A 105 25.35 21.97 18.47
C PRO A 105 23.99 21.67 19.12
N GLY A 106 23.47 22.62 19.90
CA GLY A 106 22.12 22.51 20.47
C GLY A 106 21.03 22.55 19.38
N PRO A 107 19.80 22.10 19.66
CA PRO A 107 18.71 22.04 18.68
C PRO A 107 18.51 23.37 17.93
N GLY A 108 18.44 23.32 16.60
CA GLY A 108 18.24 24.49 15.75
C GLY A 108 19.46 25.40 15.59
N SER A 109 20.62 25.02 16.13
CA SER A 109 21.88 25.78 16.02
C SER A 109 22.91 25.06 15.15
N THR A 110 23.97 25.78 14.80
CA THR A 110 25.08 25.27 14.00
C THR A 110 26.40 25.40 14.74
N LYS A 111 27.38 24.57 14.37
CA LYS A 111 28.75 24.64 14.88
C LYS A 111 29.72 24.35 13.75
N ASP A 112 30.60 25.31 13.49
CA ASP A 112 31.65 25.14 12.49
C ASP A 112 32.88 24.49 13.12
N VAL A 113 33.41 23.49 12.42
CA VAL A 113 34.66 22.81 12.76
C VAL A 113 35.62 23.00 11.60
N SER A 114 36.71 23.70 11.86
CA SER A 114 37.75 23.94 10.85
C SER A 114 39.00 23.11 11.14
N LEU A 115 39.54 22.52 10.08
CA LEU A 115 40.82 21.82 10.10
C LEU A 115 41.67 22.33 8.95
N THR A 116 42.98 22.39 9.17
CA THR A 116 43.94 22.91 8.20
C THR A 116 44.93 21.81 7.87
N ILE A 117 45.15 21.58 6.57
CA ILE A 117 46.26 20.76 6.10
C ILE A 117 47.33 21.70 5.54
N THR A 118 48.57 21.54 6.00
CA THR A 118 49.72 22.38 5.63
C THR A 118 50.84 21.52 5.09
N SER A 119 51.34 21.84 3.90
CA SER A 119 52.48 21.16 3.28
C SER A 119 53.80 21.69 3.80
N SER A 120 54.87 20.94 3.57
CA SER A 120 56.24 21.29 3.99
C SER A 120 56.77 22.61 3.40
N ASP A 121 56.22 23.04 2.26
CA ASP A 121 56.52 24.32 1.62
C ASP A 121 55.70 25.51 2.17
N GLY A 122 54.84 25.27 3.16
CA GLY A 122 54.06 26.29 3.85
C GLY A 122 52.72 26.64 3.19
N ARG A 123 52.35 26.03 2.05
CA ARG A 123 50.98 26.15 1.53
C ARG A 123 50.00 25.48 2.50
N ALA A 124 48.79 26.00 2.59
CA ALA A 124 47.76 25.47 3.47
C ALA A 124 46.38 25.47 2.80
N LYS A 125 45.58 24.45 3.09
CA LYS A 125 44.17 24.34 2.68
C LYS A 125 43.31 24.13 3.92
N ILE A 126 42.25 24.92 4.07
CA ILE A 126 41.32 24.85 5.20
C ILE A 126 40.05 24.14 4.73
N TYR A 127 39.60 23.17 5.51
CA TYR A 127 38.31 22.52 5.35
C TYR A 127 37.42 22.90 6.53
N THR A 128 36.19 23.33 6.22
CA THR A 128 35.18 23.71 7.21
C THR A 128 34.01 22.73 7.12
N ILE A 129 33.66 22.14 8.26
CA ILE A 129 32.45 21.35 8.44
C ILE A 129 31.48 22.13 9.31
N THR A 130 30.35 22.54 8.74
CA THR A 130 29.21 23.11 9.46
C THR A 130 28.30 22.00 9.92
N LEU A 131 28.38 21.66 11.22
CA LEU A 131 27.44 20.76 11.87
C LEU A 131 26.13 21.51 12.10
N ARG A 132 25.00 20.92 11.71
CA ARG A 132 23.65 21.49 11.89
C ARG A 132 22.82 20.54 12.72
N ALA A 133 22.37 20.97 13.90
CA ALA A 133 21.44 20.19 14.70
C ALA A 133 20.02 20.39 14.16
N ILE A 134 19.51 19.41 13.42
CA ILE A 134 18.17 19.45 12.85
C ILE A 134 17.17 18.74 13.76
N THR A 135 16.01 19.37 13.97
CA THR A 135 14.88 18.75 14.64
C THR A 135 14.04 18.04 13.60
N LEU A 136 14.01 16.71 13.65
CA LEU A 136 13.16 15.89 12.80
C LEU A 136 11.73 15.89 13.36
N SER A 137 10.76 15.99 12.47
CA SER A 137 9.34 15.95 12.83
C SER A 137 8.97 14.63 13.50
N GLU A 138 8.09 14.70 14.50
CA GLU A 138 7.53 13.55 15.21
C GLU A 138 6.11 13.20 14.73
N ASP A 139 5.59 13.93 13.74
CA ASP A 139 4.21 13.75 13.26
C ASP A 139 4.06 12.46 12.46
N ASN A 140 3.73 11.40 13.20
CA ASN A 140 3.36 10.08 12.69
C ASN A 140 1.84 9.93 12.53
N SER A 141 1.09 11.02 12.35
CA SER A 141 -0.36 10.97 12.19
C SER A 141 -0.82 10.88 10.73
N LEU A 142 -2.03 10.37 10.52
CA LEU A 142 -2.74 10.50 9.25
C LEU A 142 -3.55 11.80 9.26
N LYS A 143 -3.61 12.47 8.10
CA LYS A 143 -4.50 13.58 7.81
C LYS A 143 -5.88 13.11 7.33
N ALA A 144 -5.93 11.96 6.65
CA ALA A 144 -7.17 11.34 6.19
C ALA A 144 -7.01 9.82 6.10
N LEU A 145 -8.11 9.11 6.35
CA LEU A 145 -8.25 7.67 6.10
C LEU A 145 -9.66 7.41 5.56
N THR A 146 -9.76 6.66 4.48
CA THR A 146 -11.04 6.31 3.86
C THR A 146 -11.01 4.86 3.35
N VAL A 147 -12.17 4.23 3.31
CA VAL A 147 -12.37 2.88 2.80
C VAL A 147 -13.58 2.87 1.88
N LEU A 148 -13.45 2.32 0.67
CA LEU A 148 -14.53 2.23 -0.31
C LEU A 148 -14.63 0.81 -0.90
N PRO A 149 -15.82 0.18 -0.94
CA PRO A 149 -17.07 0.63 -0.31
C PRO A 149 -17.01 0.53 1.23
N GLY A 150 -17.81 1.35 1.91
CA GLY A 150 -17.94 1.34 3.37
C GLY A 150 -17.71 2.71 4.02
N THR A 151 -17.86 2.75 5.33
CA THR A 151 -17.60 3.95 6.15
C THR A 151 -16.87 3.54 7.42
N LEU A 152 -15.87 4.32 7.81
CA LEU A 152 -15.16 4.11 9.07
C LEU A 152 -16.10 4.37 10.26
N SER A 153 -16.02 3.50 11.25
CA SER A 153 -16.65 3.66 12.55
C SER A 153 -15.59 3.44 13.64
N PRO A 154 -15.26 4.45 14.46
CA PRO A 154 -15.81 5.82 14.42
C PRO A 154 -15.40 6.58 13.15
N ALA A 155 -15.99 7.76 12.93
CA ALA A 155 -15.51 8.66 11.88
C ALA A 155 -14.03 8.98 12.11
N PHE A 156 -13.29 9.21 11.03
CA PHE A 156 -11.84 9.38 11.11
C PHE A 156 -11.44 10.53 12.05
N SER A 157 -10.49 10.25 12.93
CA SER A 157 -9.78 11.24 13.71
C SER A 157 -8.30 10.85 13.85
N ALA A 158 -7.38 11.80 13.75
CA ALA A 158 -5.94 11.52 13.79
C ALA A 158 -5.47 10.87 15.11
N GLY A 159 -6.24 11.01 16.19
CA GLY A 159 -5.97 10.41 17.49
C GLY A 159 -6.52 8.99 17.67
N THR A 160 -7.40 8.52 16.79
CA THR A 160 -7.99 7.18 16.86
C THR A 160 -7.19 6.20 15.99
N GLN A 161 -6.70 5.13 16.59
CA GLN A 161 -5.93 4.08 15.90
C GLN A 161 -6.82 2.96 15.36
N ASP A 162 -7.89 2.60 16.07
CA ASP A 162 -8.72 1.45 15.74
C ASP A 162 -10.05 1.85 15.09
N TYR A 163 -10.33 1.25 13.94
CA TYR A 163 -11.54 1.47 13.17
C TYR A 163 -12.21 0.16 12.80
N THR A 164 -13.53 0.22 12.62
CA THR A 164 -14.32 -0.85 11.99
C THR A 164 -14.94 -0.33 10.71
N VAL A 165 -15.01 -1.18 9.68
CA VAL A 165 -15.78 -0.94 8.45
C VAL A 165 -16.66 -2.15 8.22
N ASN A 166 -17.97 -1.93 8.06
CA ASN A 166 -18.90 -2.99 7.68
C ASN A 166 -19.18 -2.88 6.17
N VAL A 167 -19.09 -4.01 5.45
CA VAL A 167 -19.40 -4.09 4.02
C VAL A 167 -20.41 -5.20 3.74
N ALA A 168 -21.17 -5.06 2.65
CA ALA A 168 -22.14 -6.06 2.24
C ALA A 168 -21.48 -7.41 1.89
N SER A 169 -22.25 -8.50 2.00
CA SER A 169 -21.80 -9.86 1.72
C SER A 169 -21.28 -10.04 0.29
N ILE A 170 -21.78 -9.26 -0.67
CA ILE A 170 -21.34 -9.30 -2.08
C ILE A 170 -20.00 -8.61 -2.34
N VAL A 171 -19.51 -7.76 -1.43
CA VAL A 171 -18.26 -6.99 -1.64
C VAL A 171 -17.06 -7.91 -1.53
N THR A 172 -16.32 -8.09 -2.62
CA THR A 172 -15.13 -8.96 -2.67
C THR A 172 -13.84 -8.22 -2.36
N ASP A 173 -13.80 -6.92 -2.58
CA ASP A 173 -12.60 -6.09 -2.47
C ASP A 173 -12.95 -4.71 -1.93
N VAL A 174 -12.00 -4.08 -1.26
CA VAL A 174 -12.10 -2.71 -0.74
C VAL A 174 -10.86 -1.92 -1.12
N THR A 175 -11.03 -0.63 -1.38
CA THR A 175 -9.93 0.30 -1.58
C THR A 175 -9.75 1.12 -0.33
N VAL A 176 -8.55 1.08 0.25
CA VAL A 176 -8.15 1.89 1.39
C VAL A 176 -7.27 3.02 0.89
N VAL A 177 -7.58 4.25 1.27
CA VAL A 177 -6.77 5.43 0.97
C VAL A 177 -6.43 6.16 2.26
N ALA A 178 -5.14 6.41 2.48
CA ALA A 178 -4.59 7.10 3.63
C ALA A 178 -3.72 8.27 3.16
N THR A 179 -3.78 9.39 3.87
CA THR A 179 -2.93 10.56 3.60
C THR A 179 -2.13 10.88 4.85
N LYS A 180 -0.81 10.91 4.73
CA LYS A 180 0.11 11.29 5.82
C LYS A 180 -0.10 12.76 6.18
N SER A 181 -0.03 13.09 7.48
CA SER A 181 -0.02 14.49 7.93
C SER A 181 1.31 15.16 7.59
N ASP A 182 2.43 14.50 7.91
CA ASP A 182 3.76 14.90 7.47
C ASP A 182 4.08 14.32 6.08
N PRO A 183 4.40 15.14 5.06
CA PRO A 183 4.74 14.66 3.73
C PRO A 183 6.01 13.77 3.71
N ASN A 184 6.95 14.01 4.64
CA ASN A 184 8.22 13.29 4.77
C ASN A 184 8.10 12.01 5.62
N ALA A 185 6.96 11.77 6.28
CA ALA A 185 6.72 10.49 6.94
C ALA A 185 6.67 9.34 5.91
N VAL A 186 6.85 8.11 6.37
CA VAL A 186 6.75 6.90 5.54
C VAL A 186 5.54 6.09 5.99
N LEU A 187 4.69 5.70 5.04
CA LEU A 187 3.61 4.76 5.27
C LEU A 187 4.05 3.34 4.86
N SER A 188 3.77 2.36 5.71
CA SER A 188 4.04 0.94 5.49
C SER A 188 2.94 0.05 6.09
N GLY A 189 3.09 -1.28 6.02
CA GLY A 189 2.08 -2.26 6.42
C GLY A 189 1.34 -2.82 5.21
N ASP A 190 0.01 -2.87 5.27
CA ASP A 190 -0.84 -3.35 4.17
C ASP A 190 -1.01 -2.31 3.04
N LEU A 191 -0.54 -1.08 3.26
CA LEU A 191 -0.47 -0.03 2.23
C LEU A 191 0.98 0.28 1.87
N THR A 192 1.20 0.61 0.60
CA THR A 192 2.46 1.19 0.13
C THR A 192 2.59 2.64 0.62
N ASN A 193 3.78 3.21 0.50
CA ASN A 193 4.04 4.61 0.87
C ASN A 193 3.20 5.64 0.06
N GLU A 194 2.59 5.21 -1.05
CA GLU A 194 1.65 6.03 -1.83
C GLU A 194 0.30 6.24 -1.12
N GLY A 195 0.03 5.51 -0.04
CA GLY A 195 -1.21 5.70 0.73
C GLY A 195 -2.43 5.08 0.08
N ARG A 196 -2.29 4.09 -0.80
CA ARG A 196 -3.43 3.43 -1.45
C ARG A 196 -3.18 1.93 -1.65
N ALA A 197 -4.19 1.12 -1.35
CA ALA A 197 -4.22 -0.29 -1.70
C ALA A 197 -5.64 -0.77 -1.99
N THR A 198 -5.79 -1.74 -2.90
CA THR A 198 -7.01 -2.52 -3.07
C THR A 198 -6.79 -3.89 -2.45
N LEU A 199 -7.64 -4.25 -1.50
CA LEU A 199 -7.49 -5.41 -0.65
C LEU A 199 -8.63 -6.38 -0.90
N LYS A 200 -8.28 -7.62 -1.27
CA LYS A 200 -9.23 -8.71 -1.39
C LYS A 200 -9.71 -9.19 -0.03
N LEU A 201 -11.02 -9.31 0.12
CA LEU A 201 -11.67 -9.80 1.31
C LEU A 201 -11.84 -11.32 1.24
N ASP A 202 -11.78 -11.94 2.42
CA ASP A 202 -12.12 -13.35 2.58
C ASP A 202 -13.64 -13.55 2.43
N GLY A 203 -14.11 -14.79 2.58
CA GLY A 203 -15.52 -15.15 2.39
C GLY A 203 -16.50 -14.32 3.25
N PRO A 204 -17.79 -14.27 2.88
CA PRO A 204 -18.82 -13.63 3.69
C PRO A 204 -18.82 -14.08 5.16
N GLY A 205 -19.12 -13.17 6.09
CA GLY A 205 -19.12 -13.45 7.53
C GLY A 205 -17.74 -13.42 8.20
N THR A 206 -16.68 -13.05 7.48
CA THR A 206 -15.31 -12.94 8.01
C THR A 206 -14.95 -11.50 8.39
N THR A 207 -13.85 -11.34 9.13
CA THR A 207 -13.23 -10.05 9.42
C THR A 207 -11.79 -10.07 8.94
N LYS A 208 -11.43 -9.09 8.10
CA LYS A 208 -10.05 -8.85 7.67
C LYS A 208 -9.48 -7.68 8.47
N LEU A 209 -8.31 -7.87 9.07
CA LEU A 209 -7.56 -6.80 9.71
C LEU A 209 -6.61 -6.16 8.71
N VAL A 210 -6.59 -4.83 8.68
CA VAL A 210 -5.68 -4.03 7.85
C VAL A 210 -4.85 -3.15 8.77
N SER A 211 -3.53 -3.23 8.66
CA SER A 211 -2.56 -2.50 9.48
C SER A 211 -1.84 -1.45 8.64
N LEU A 212 -1.85 -0.20 9.11
CA LEU A 212 -1.18 0.93 8.49
C LEU A 212 -0.19 1.51 9.50
N ILE A 213 1.10 1.52 9.17
CA ILE A 213 2.15 2.03 10.04
C ILE A 213 2.69 3.33 9.42
N VAL A 214 2.52 4.44 10.13
CA VAL A 214 3.09 5.74 9.76
C VAL A 214 4.34 5.96 10.61
N THR A 215 5.49 6.10 9.96
CA THR A 215 6.78 6.39 10.59
C THR A 215 7.18 7.84 10.30
N ALA A 216 7.31 8.67 11.33
CA ALA A 216 7.74 10.06 11.21
C ALA A 216 9.23 10.16 10.86
N PRO A 217 9.71 11.32 10.36
CA PRO A 217 11.13 11.53 10.07
C PRO A 217 12.07 11.26 11.24
N ASN A 218 11.62 11.47 12.49
CA ASN A 218 12.40 11.13 13.69
C ASN A 218 12.48 9.62 14.02
N GLY A 219 11.80 8.77 13.24
CA GLY A 219 11.75 7.31 13.42
C GLY A 219 10.62 6.80 14.32
N THR A 220 9.92 7.68 15.04
CA THR A 220 8.74 7.26 15.83
C THR A 220 7.61 6.80 14.91
N SER A 221 6.86 5.79 15.32
CA SER A 221 5.80 5.21 14.49
C SER A 221 4.46 5.15 15.21
N ARG A 222 3.38 5.24 14.44
CA ARG A 222 2.01 5.05 14.90
C ARG A 222 1.29 4.08 13.97
N THR A 223 0.59 3.12 14.56
CA THR A 223 -0.18 2.11 13.82
C THR A 223 -1.67 2.44 13.86
N TYR A 224 -2.33 2.35 12.71
CA TYR A 224 -3.78 2.39 12.57
C TYR A 224 -4.26 1.01 12.10
N THR A 225 -5.29 0.49 12.76
CA THR A 225 -5.88 -0.82 12.47
C THR A 225 -7.31 -0.63 11.98
N ILE A 226 -7.65 -1.29 10.87
CA ILE A 226 -9.02 -1.32 10.35
C ILE A 226 -9.52 -2.77 10.36
N ALA A 227 -10.57 -3.02 11.14
CA ALA A 227 -11.31 -4.28 11.13
C ALA A 227 -12.44 -4.20 10.10
N ILE A 228 -12.22 -4.81 8.93
CA ILE A 228 -13.19 -4.84 7.85
C ILE A 228 -14.06 -6.09 8.00
N ARG A 229 -15.32 -5.90 8.38
CA ARG A 229 -16.29 -6.97 8.61
C ARG A 229 -17.19 -7.13 7.40
N ARG A 230 -17.11 -8.29 6.77
CA ARG A 230 -17.97 -8.65 5.64
C ARG A 230 -19.24 -9.32 6.16
N ALA A 231 -20.41 -8.78 5.81
CA ALA A 231 -21.69 -9.33 6.26
C ALA A 231 -21.86 -10.80 5.84
N ARG A 232 -22.65 -11.54 6.63
CA ARG A 232 -23.12 -12.88 6.22
C ARG A 232 -24.17 -12.72 5.12
N PRO A 233 -24.27 -13.67 4.18
CA PRO A 233 -25.39 -13.71 3.25
C PRO A 233 -26.68 -13.91 4.04
N SER A 234 -27.77 -13.30 3.57
CA SER A 234 -29.09 -13.45 4.15
C SER A 234 -29.64 -14.87 3.92
N SER A 235 -30.34 -15.38 4.92
CA SER A 235 -31.08 -16.65 4.87
C SER A 235 -32.58 -16.44 4.61
N ASP A 236 -33.00 -15.24 4.22
CA ASP A 236 -34.40 -14.94 3.89
C ASP A 236 -34.80 -15.60 2.57
N ASP A 237 -35.68 -16.60 2.68
CA ASP A 237 -36.21 -17.41 1.59
C ASP A 237 -37.72 -17.19 1.37
N VAL A 238 -38.32 -16.13 1.92
CA VAL A 238 -39.76 -15.90 1.75
C VAL A 238 -40.09 -15.02 0.53
N LEU A 239 -41.31 -15.16 0.02
CA LEU A 239 -41.90 -14.23 -0.93
C LEU A 239 -42.52 -13.06 -0.17
N ALA A 240 -42.41 -11.86 -0.72
CA ALA A 240 -43.14 -10.67 -0.29
C ALA A 240 -44.48 -10.53 -1.01
N ASP A 241 -44.64 -11.12 -2.21
CA ASP A 241 -45.89 -11.14 -2.95
C ASP A 241 -45.96 -12.34 -3.91
N LEU A 242 -47.18 -12.82 -4.17
CA LEU A 242 -47.50 -13.85 -5.15
C LEU A 242 -48.85 -13.57 -5.78
N THR A 243 -48.90 -13.48 -7.10
CA THR A 243 -50.12 -13.24 -7.86
C THR A 243 -50.23 -14.18 -9.05
N VAL A 244 -51.48 -14.50 -9.42
CA VAL A 244 -51.80 -15.36 -10.57
C VAL A 244 -52.86 -14.68 -11.42
N THR A 245 -52.66 -14.63 -12.73
CA THR A 245 -53.58 -13.99 -13.69
C THR A 245 -53.74 -14.86 -14.94
N PRO A 246 -54.97 -15.19 -15.37
CA PRO A 246 -56.24 -14.95 -14.69
C PRO A 246 -56.40 -15.86 -13.45
N GLY A 247 -57.24 -15.43 -12.50
CA GLY A 247 -57.56 -16.17 -11.27
C GLY A 247 -57.18 -15.42 -10.01
N SER A 248 -57.36 -16.07 -8.86
CA SER A 248 -56.95 -15.58 -7.55
C SER A 248 -56.44 -16.76 -6.72
N LEU A 249 -55.47 -16.50 -5.84
CA LEU A 249 -55.01 -17.47 -4.86
C LEU A 249 -56.11 -17.71 -3.82
N ASP A 250 -56.28 -18.97 -3.45
CA ASP A 250 -57.11 -19.43 -2.33
C ASP A 250 -56.27 -20.39 -1.46
N PRO A 251 -55.88 -19.98 -0.24
CA PRO A 251 -56.19 -18.71 0.42
C PRO A 251 -55.49 -17.50 -0.23
N ALA A 252 -55.83 -16.28 0.22
CA ALA A 252 -55.06 -15.08 -0.16
C ALA A 252 -53.59 -15.22 0.27
N PHE A 253 -52.68 -14.55 -0.44
CA PHE A 253 -51.25 -14.68 -0.21
C PHE A 253 -50.85 -14.36 1.24
N SER A 254 -50.02 -15.22 1.81
CA SER A 254 -49.28 -15.02 3.06
C SER A 254 -47.94 -15.73 2.94
N SER A 255 -46.84 -15.10 3.39
CA SER A 255 -45.49 -15.67 3.31
C SER A 255 -45.34 -17.04 3.99
N ASP A 256 -46.17 -17.31 5.00
CA ASP A 256 -46.13 -18.57 5.75
C ASP A 256 -46.97 -19.68 5.09
N THR A 257 -47.82 -19.33 4.11
CA THR A 257 -48.64 -20.30 3.39
C THR A 257 -47.89 -20.81 2.17
N LEU A 258 -47.59 -22.11 2.18
CA LEU A 258 -46.79 -22.77 1.14
C LEU A 258 -47.63 -23.44 0.05
N SER A 259 -48.96 -23.53 0.22
CA SER A 259 -49.84 -24.20 -0.73
C SER A 259 -51.06 -23.36 -1.06
N TYR A 260 -51.29 -23.15 -2.35
CA TYR A 260 -52.38 -22.35 -2.87
C TYR A 260 -53.18 -23.12 -3.90
N ARG A 261 -54.47 -22.80 -3.98
CA ARG A 261 -55.33 -23.22 -5.09
C ARG A 261 -55.69 -22.03 -5.94
N VAL A 262 -55.71 -22.23 -7.26
CA VAL A 262 -56.21 -21.24 -8.21
C VAL A 262 -57.27 -21.92 -9.05
N THR A 263 -58.42 -21.27 -9.19
CA THR A 263 -59.54 -21.78 -9.99
C THR A 263 -59.80 -20.84 -11.15
N VAL A 264 -59.58 -21.30 -12.38
CA VAL A 264 -59.77 -20.52 -13.62
C VAL A 264 -60.92 -21.06 -14.45
N ALA A 265 -61.42 -20.28 -15.41
CA ALA A 265 -62.46 -20.72 -16.34
C ALA A 265 -61.94 -21.82 -17.29
N SER A 266 -62.87 -22.53 -17.93
CA SER A 266 -62.56 -23.70 -18.78
C SER A 266 -61.86 -23.38 -20.10
N ASP A 267 -61.99 -22.13 -20.56
CA ASP A 267 -61.39 -21.58 -21.77
C ASP A 267 -60.00 -20.97 -21.56
N VAL A 268 -59.52 -20.89 -20.32
CA VAL A 268 -58.18 -20.39 -20.01
C VAL A 268 -57.13 -21.43 -20.39
N GLU A 269 -56.27 -21.10 -21.36
CA GLU A 269 -55.18 -21.99 -21.82
C GLU A 269 -53.87 -21.79 -21.05
N ARG A 270 -53.62 -20.59 -20.52
CA ARG A 270 -52.40 -20.26 -19.80
C ARG A 270 -52.68 -19.36 -18.61
N VAL A 271 -51.85 -19.47 -17.58
CA VAL A 271 -51.80 -18.52 -16.48
C VAL A 271 -50.43 -17.87 -16.40
N SER A 272 -50.41 -16.60 -16.04
CA SER A 272 -49.22 -15.87 -15.66
C SER A 272 -49.10 -15.87 -14.15
N ILE A 273 -47.96 -16.29 -13.64
CA ILE A 273 -47.63 -16.27 -12.21
C ILE A 273 -46.52 -15.25 -12.02
N SER A 274 -46.73 -14.29 -11.13
CA SER A 274 -45.73 -13.27 -10.75
C SER A 274 -45.46 -13.39 -9.27
N ALA A 275 -44.18 -13.42 -8.89
CA ALA A 275 -43.77 -13.53 -7.50
C ALA A 275 -42.62 -12.58 -7.19
N THR A 276 -42.70 -11.94 -6.04
CA THR A 276 -41.72 -10.97 -5.55
C THR A 276 -41.03 -11.57 -4.34
N LYS A 277 -39.70 -11.73 -4.40
CA LYS A 277 -38.91 -12.20 -3.25
C LYS A 277 -38.95 -11.15 -2.13
N SER A 278 -38.77 -11.55 -0.87
CA SER A 278 -38.52 -10.61 0.22
C SER A 278 -37.09 -10.06 0.14
N ASP A 279 -36.11 -10.95 -0.01
CA ASP A 279 -34.71 -10.56 -0.25
C ASP A 279 -34.43 -10.34 -1.75
N PRO A 280 -33.98 -9.13 -2.15
CA PRO A 280 -33.54 -8.85 -3.51
C PRO A 280 -32.45 -9.79 -4.02
N ASN A 281 -31.59 -10.28 -3.12
CA ASN A 281 -30.43 -11.10 -3.45
C ASN A 281 -30.71 -12.61 -3.41
N ALA A 282 -31.90 -13.04 -3.01
CA ALA A 282 -32.33 -14.42 -3.19
C ALA A 282 -32.51 -14.75 -4.70
N VAL A 283 -32.67 -16.02 -5.04
CA VAL A 283 -32.93 -16.51 -6.41
C VAL A 283 -34.30 -17.16 -6.45
N LEU A 284 -35.13 -16.76 -7.42
CA LEU A 284 -36.44 -17.35 -7.65
C LEU A 284 -36.38 -18.26 -8.87
N SER A 285 -36.77 -19.51 -8.68
CA SER A 285 -36.82 -20.53 -9.72
C SER A 285 -38.21 -21.16 -9.82
N ALA A 286 -38.52 -21.63 -11.02
CA ALA A 286 -39.80 -22.13 -11.43
C ALA A 286 -39.58 -23.18 -12.53
N LEU A 287 -40.14 -24.38 -12.39
CA LEU A 287 -39.91 -25.51 -13.32
C LEU A 287 -38.41 -25.79 -13.56
N GLY A 288 -37.59 -25.69 -12.51
CA GLY A 288 -36.14 -25.91 -12.59
C GLY A 288 -35.34 -24.82 -13.33
N SER A 289 -35.97 -23.71 -13.72
CA SER A 289 -35.31 -22.57 -14.37
C SER A 289 -35.38 -21.32 -13.50
N ILE A 290 -34.34 -20.47 -13.54
CA ILE A 290 -34.34 -19.19 -12.83
C ILE A 290 -35.27 -18.22 -13.55
N ILE A 291 -36.23 -17.65 -12.83
CA ILE A 291 -37.17 -16.61 -13.34
C ILE A 291 -36.92 -15.24 -12.73
N ALA A 292 -36.18 -15.15 -11.62
CA ALA A 292 -35.54 -13.92 -11.15
C ALA A 292 -34.22 -14.23 -10.43
N ALA A 293 -33.12 -13.70 -10.97
CA ALA A 293 -31.79 -13.84 -10.38
C ALA A 293 -31.57 -12.90 -9.18
N ALA A 294 -30.44 -13.06 -8.48
CA ALA A 294 -30.01 -12.12 -7.46
C ALA A 294 -29.93 -10.70 -8.03
N GLY A 295 -30.46 -9.71 -7.29
CA GLY A 295 -30.57 -8.31 -7.72
C GLY A 295 -31.84 -7.99 -8.53
N THR A 296 -32.62 -8.99 -8.93
CA THR A 296 -33.94 -8.81 -9.57
C THR A 296 -35.04 -9.26 -8.60
N GLN A 297 -35.86 -8.34 -8.08
CA GLN A 297 -36.82 -8.66 -7.01
C GLN A 297 -37.95 -9.60 -7.44
N THR A 298 -38.50 -9.37 -8.63
CA THR A 298 -39.72 -9.99 -9.13
C THR A 298 -39.45 -10.85 -10.34
N GLY A 299 -40.01 -12.06 -10.37
CA GLY A 299 -39.98 -12.97 -11.51
C GLY A 299 -41.38 -13.30 -11.99
N GLN A 300 -41.51 -13.58 -13.27
CA GLN A 300 -42.79 -13.95 -13.89
C GLN A 300 -42.63 -15.15 -14.81
N ILE A 301 -43.63 -16.03 -14.84
CA ILE A 301 -43.67 -17.19 -15.73
C ILE A 301 -45.08 -17.42 -16.29
N SER A 302 -45.15 -17.81 -17.57
CA SER A 302 -46.40 -18.20 -18.23
C SER A 302 -46.51 -19.72 -18.34
N VAL A 303 -47.45 -20.29 -17.59
CA VAL A 303 -47.66 -21.74 -17.47
C VAL A 303 -48.85 -22.17 -18.35
N PRO A 304 -48.68 -23.11 -19.29
CA PRO A 304 -49.78 -23.69 -20.04
C PRO A 304 -50.57 -24.67 -19.17
N LEU A 305 -51.89 -24.65 -19.29
CA LEU A 305 -52.79 -25.56 -18.57
C LEU A 305 -53.05 -26.81 -19.41
N THR A 306 -52.30 -27.88 -19.12
CA THR A 306 -52.48 -29.18 -19.77
C THR A 306 -53.42 -30.06 -18.94
N GLY A 307 -54.72 -29.97 -19.21
CA GLY A 307 -55.75 -30.82 -18.57
C GLY A 307 -56.47 -30.16 -17.39
N ARG A 308 -57.13 -30.97 -16.55
CA ARG A 308 -58.02 -30.46 -15.47
C ARG A 308 -57.26 -29.90 -14.26
N ARG A 309 -56.00 -30.28 -14.09
CA ARG A 309 -55.15 -29.90 -12.96
C ARG A 309 -53.73 -29.65 -13.46
N THR A 310 -53.16 -28.54 -13.04
CA THR A 310 -51.75 -28.20 -13.27
C THR A 310 -51.15 -27.83 -11.92
N GLU A 311 -50.00 -28.40 -11.62
CA GLU A 311 -49.24 -28.14 -10.41
C GLU A 311 -47.97 -27.38 -10.79
N MET A 312 -47.61 -26.41 -9.95
CA MET A 312 -46.49 -25.51 -10.21
C MET A 312 -45.79 -25.21 -8.89
N ASP A 313 -44.47 -25.41 -8.88
CA ASP A 313 -43.61 -25.03 -7.76
C ASP A 313 -42.80 -23.79 -8.10
N LEU A 314 -42.79 -22.86 -7.14
CA LEU A 314 -41.86 -21.75 -7.09
C LEU A 314 -40.90 -22.00 -5.94
N THR A 315 -39.61 -22.05 -6.22
CA THR A 315 -38.57 -22.22 -5.20
C THR A 315 -37.78 -20.93 -5.06
N VAL A 316 -37.81 -20.37 -3.85
CA VAL A 316 -36.93 -19.28 -3.43
C VAL A 316 -35.71 -19.90 -2.77
N THR A 317 -34.53 -19.59 -3.27
CA THR A 317 -33.24 -19.89 -2.65
C THR A 317 -32.69 -18.60 -2.07
N ALA A 318 -32.46 -18.54 -0.75
CA ALA A 318 -31.94 -17.35 -0.08
C ALA A 318 -30.53 -16.98 -0.60
N GLN A 319 -30.06 -15.78 -0.24
CA GLN A 319 -28.75 -15.29 -0.65
C GLN A 319 -27.59 -16.22 -0.21
N ASP A 320 -27.76 -16.94 0.90
CA ASP A 320 -26.78 -17.93 1.37
C ASP A 320 -26.60 -19.16 0.45
N GLY A 321 -27.50 -19.37 -0.51
CA GLY A 321 -27.47 -20.49 -1.45
C GLY A 321 -27.81 -21.85 -0.83
N VAL A 322 -28.20 -21.88 0.44
CA VAL A 322 -28.47 -23.10 1.22
C VAL A 322 -29.92 -23.15 1.67
N THR A 323 -30.44 -22.03 2.17
CA THR A 323 -31.79 -21.92 2.69
C THR A 323 -32.77 -21.84 1.52
N THR A 324 -33.78 -22.71 1.50
CA THR A 324 -34.75 -22.79 0.39
C THR A 324 -36.17 -22.99 0.89
N ARG A 325 -37.12 -22.40 0.16
CA ARG A 325 -38.55 -22.54 0.40
C ARG A 325 -39.30 -22.72 -0.91
N SER A 326 -40.24 -23.66 -0.92
CA SER A 326 -41.10 -23.93 -2.08
C SER A 326 -42.55 -23.55 -1.81
N TYR A 327 -43.15 -22.83 -2.75
CA TYR A 327 -44.57 -22.49 -2.80
C TYR A 327 -45.23 -23.26 -3.94
N THR A 328 -46.22 -24.09 -3.61
CA THR A 328 -46.92 -24.95 -4.56
C THR A 328 -48.28 -24.36 -4.90
N ILE A 329 -48.55 -24.21 -6.20
CA ILE A 329 -49.78 -23.64 -6.74
C ILE A 329 -50.52 -24.73 -7.52
N PHE A 330 -51.69 -25.11 -7.01
CA PHE A 330 -52.61 -26.06 -7.64
C PHE A 330 -53.64 -25.32 -8.48
N ILE A 331 -53.46 -25.34 -9.79
CA ILE A 331 -54.38 -24.70 -10.73
C ILE A 331 -55.41 -25.73 -11.19
N ARG A 332 -56.69 -25.38 -11.08
CA ARG A 332 -57.81 -26.19 -11.59
C ARG A 332 -58.71 -25.38 -12.51
N SER A 333 -59.20 -26.05 -13.54
CA SER A 333 -60.21 -25.52 -14.44
C SER A 333 -61.62 -25.76 -13.88
N ARG A 334 -62.50 -24.75 -13.94
CA ARG A 334 -63.93 -24.90 -13.58
C ARG A 334 -64.60 -25.86 -14.57
N ARG A 335 -65.55 -26.65 -14.07
CA ARG A 335 -66.41 -27.51 -14.91
C ARG A 335 -67.39 -26.66 -15.70
#